data_AF-A0A967HDX3-F1
#
_entry.id   AF-A0A967HDX3-F1
#
_cell.length_a   1.000
_cell.length_b   1.000
_cell.length_c   1.000
_cell.angle_alpha   90.00
_cell.angle_beta   90.00
_cell.angle_gamma   90.00
#
_symmetry.space_group_name_H-M   'P 1'
#
loop_
_entity.id
_entity.type
_entity.pdbx_description
1 polymer ?
#
loop_
_entity_poly.entity_id
_entity_poly.type
_entity_poly.pdbx_seq_one_letter_code
_entity_poly.pdbx_strand_id
1 'polypeptide(L)' 'VNEHPAVLESAAFGVPSELGEDEVKVAVVPRRGAGPEPAEVAEHCRERLPAFMVPRYVEIVEDL' A
#
# COMPACT_ATOMS: atom_id res chain seq x y z
N VAL A 1 -2.80 6.17 -1.05
CA VAL A 1 -2.19 5.59 0.17
C VAL A 1 -2.08 6.62 1.30
N ASN A 2 -1.31 7.70 1.15
CA ASN A 2 -1.13 8.72 2.22
C ASN A 2 -2.42 9.43 2.68
N GLU A 3 -3.52 9.34 1.93
CA GLU A 3 -4.85 9.83 2.35
C GLU A 3 -5.56 8.89 3.35
N HIS A 4 -5.09 7.66 3.53
CA HIS A 4 -5.68 6.73 4.50
C HIS A 4 -5.42 7.25 5.92
N PRO A 5 -6.45 7.36 6.79
CA PRO A 5 -6.32 8.04 8.09
C PRO A 5 -5.29 7.41 9.03
N ALA A 6 -5.09 6.08 8.93
CA ALA A 6 -4.11 5.36 9.74
C ALA A 6 -2.67 5.40 9.19
N VAL A 7 -2.42 5.97 8.01
CA VAL A 7 -1.10 6.01 7.36
C VAL A 7 -0.39 7.32 7.73
N LEU A 8 0.85 7.21 8.21
CA LEU A 8 1.74 8.35 8.42
C LEU A 8 2.40 8.73 7.09
N GLU A 9 3.03 7.74 6.46
CA GLU A 9 3.69 7.84 5.16
C GLU A 9 3.74 6.47 4.47
N SER A 10 4.07 6.48 3.18
CA SER A 10 4.17 5.26 2.39
C SER A 10 5.14 5.43 1.22
N ALA A 11 5.76 4.31 0.81
CA ALA A 11 6.57 4.21 -0.40
C ALA A 11 5.96 3.18 -1.34
N ALA A 12 5.67 3.58 -2.58
CA ALA A 12 5.18 2.71 -3.64
C ALA A 12 6.32 2.38 -4.61
N PHE A 13 6.49 1.11 -4.96
CA PHE A 13 7.52 0.64 -5.87
C PHE A 13 7.09 -0.61 -6.63
N GLY A 14 7.67 -0.82 -7.81
CA GLY A 14 7.46 -2.02 -8.60
C GLY A 14 8.24 -3.19 -8.02
N VAL A 15 7.62 -4.38 -8.01
CA VAL A 15 8.29 -5.66 -7.78
C VAL A 15 8.12 -6.57 -9.00
N PRO A 16 9.13 -7.38 -9.37
CA PRO A 16 9.01 -8.26 -10.51
C PRO A 16 7.81 -9.20 -10.40
N SER A 17 7.01 -9.29 -11.47
CA SER A 17 5.92 -10.26 -11.58
C SER A 17 6.38 -11.53 -12.29
N GLU A 18 5.81 -12.67 -11.91
CA GLU A 18 6.02 -13.93 -12.64
C GLU A 18 5.27 -13.97 -13.98
N LEU A 19 4.27 -13.11 -14.17
CA LEU A 19 3.29 -13.19 -15.26
C LEU A 19 3.41 -12.06 -16.29
N GLY A 20 4.36 -11.13 -16.13
CA GLY A 20 4.51 -10.00 -17.04
C GLY A 20 5.17 -8.78 -16.42
N GLU A 21 4.48 -7.64 -16.48
CA GLU A 21 4.95 -6.34 -15.97
C GLU A 21 5.02 -6.30 -14.43
N ASP A 22 5.78 -5.35 -13.88
CA ASP A 22 5.96 -5.18 -12.44
C ASP A 22 4.62 -5.02 -11.69
N GLU A 23 4.51 -5.66 -10.53
CA GLU A 23 3.39 -5.48 -9.62
C GLU A 23 3.66 -4.31 -8.66
N VAL A 24 2.62 -3.57 -8.29
CA VAL A 24 2.74 -2.48 -7.34
C VAL A 24 2.82 -3.05 -5.91
N LYS A 25 3.93 -2.78 -5.23
CA LYS A 25 4.09 -2.99 -3.78
C LYS A 25 4.13 -1.66 -3.06
N VAL A 26 3.56 -1.61 -1.86
CA VAL A 26 3.58 -0.43 -0.99
C VAL A 26 4.08 -0.82 0.39
N ALA A 27 5.11 -0.12 0.86
CA ALA A 27 5.50 -0.12 2.28
C ALA A 27 4.78 1.03 3.00
N VAL A 28 4.24 0.76 4.18
CA VAL A 28 3.40 1.69 4.95
C VAL A 28 3.95 1.83 6.36
N VAL A 29 4.20 3.08 6.76
CA VAL A 29 4.44 3.43 8.17
C VAL A 29 3.11 3.88 8.78
N PRO A 30 2.61 3.20 9.81
CA PRO A 30 1.36 3.58 10.45
C PRO A 30 1.55 4.82 11.34
N ARG A 31 0.48 5.60 11.52
CA ARG A 31 0.47 6.62 12.57
C ARG A 31 0.60 5.97 13.94
N ARG A 32 1.20 6.69 14.88
CA ARG A 32 1.35 6.23 16.27
C ARG A 32 -0.01 5.81 16.85
N GLY A 33 -0.08 4.57 17.34
CA GLY A 33 -1.29 4.00 17.94
C GLY A 33 -2.34 3.52 16.93
N ALA A 34 -2.07 3.65 15.62
CA ALA A 34 -2.85 3.02 14.58
C ALA A 34 -2.24 1.66 14.20
N GLY A 35 -3.08 0.74 13.74
CA GLY A 35 -2.68 -0.56 13.20
C GLY A 35 -3.54 -0.88 11.99
N PRO A 36 -3.31 -0.23 10.83
CA PRO A 36 -4.07 -0.55 9.63
C PRO A 36 -3.75 -1.98 9.19
N GLU A 37 -4.80 -2.73 8.86
CA GLU A 37 -4.61 -4.00 8.19
C GLU A 37 -4.18 -3.76 6.74
N PRO A 38 -3.23 -4.54 6.18
CA PRO A 38 -2.81 -4.40 4.79
C PRO A 38 -3.99 -4.39 3.80
N ALA A 39 -5.03 -5.19 4.08
CA ALA A 39 -6.24 -5.26 3.26
C ALA A 39 -7.05 -3.95 3.27
N GLU A 40 -7.11 -3.23 4.40
CA GLU A 40 -7.82 -1.94 4.51
C GLU A 40 -7.12 -0.87 3.67
N VAL A 41 -5.79 -0.86 3.66
CA VAL A 41 -5.02 0.05 2.81
C VAL A 41 -5.25 -0.24 1.32
N ALA A 42 -5.27 -1.51 0.94
CA ALA A 42 -5.56 -1.92 -0.43
C ALA A 42 -7.01 -1.58 -0.85
N GLU A 43 -7.99 -1.77 0.04
CA GLU A 43 -9.39 -1.40 -0.20
C GLU A 43 -9.54 0.10 -0.41
N HIS A 44 -8.95 0.91 0.48
CA HIS A 44 -8.93 2.35 0.35
C HIS A 44 -8.35 2.82 -0.99
N CYS A 45 -7.33 2.11 -1.50
CA CYS A 45 -6.79 2.37 -2.83
C CYS A 45 -7.76 1.95 -3.94
N ARG A 46 -8.43 0.80 -3.80
CA ARG A 46 -9.40 0.29 -4.79
C ARG A 46 -10.60 1.21 -5.00
N GLU A 47 -11.06 1.87 -3.94
CA GLU A 47 -12.15 2.85 -4.03
C GLU A 47 -11.75 4.14 -4.79
N ARG A 48 -10.45 4.41 -4.93
CA ARG A 48 -9.92 5.71 -5.40
C ARG A 48 -9.07 5.62 -6.66
N LEU A 49 -8.53 4.45 -6.97
CA LEU A 49 -7.58 4.24 -8.06
C LEU A 49 -8.13 3.24 -9.09
N PRO A 50 -7.67 3.33 -10.35
CA PRO A 50 -7.87 2.26 -11.32
C PRO A 50 -7.35 0.92 -10.80
N ALA A 51 -8.00 -0.18 -11.16
CA ALA A 51 -7.69 -1.51 -10.65
C ALA A 51 -6.20 -1.92 -10.79
N PHE A 52 -5.54 -1.52 -11.89
CA PHE A 52 -4.13 -1.83 -12.15
C PHE A 52 -3.13 -1.02 -11.29
N MET A 53 -3.58 0.07 -10.63
CA MET A 53 -2.76 0.86 -9.70
C MET A 53 -2.95 0.43 -8.25
N VAL A 54 -3.92 -0.46 -7.98
CA VAL A 54 -4.16 -0.97 -6.63
C VAL A 54 -2.97 -1.85 -6.24
N PRO A 55 -2.30 -1.59 -5.10
CA PRO A 55 -1.15 -2.37 -4.70
C PRO A 55 -1.52 -3.85 -4.53
N ARG A 56 -0.72 -4.72 -5.14
CA ARG A 56 -0.82 -6.16 -4.97
C ARG A 56 -0.31 -6.60 -3.60
N TYR A 57 0.71 -5.90 -3.12
CA TYR A 57 1.35 -6.15 -1.83
C TYR A 57 1.34 -4.89 -0.98
N VAL A 58 0.95 -5.03 0.28
CA VAL A 58 1.05 -3.98 1.29
C VAL A 58 1.83 -4.56 2.46
N GLU A 59 2.92 -3.89 2.82
CA GLU A 59 3.79 -4.27 3.94
C GLU A 59 3.77 -3.16 4.98
N ILE A 60 3.54 -3.52 6.24
CA ILE A 60 3.61 -2.58 7.37
C ILE A 60 5.03 -2.60 7.91
N VAL A 61 5.67 -1.44 7.94
CA VAL A 61 7.06 -1.25 8.39
C VAL A 61 7.12 -0.19 9.49
N GLU A 62 8.22 -0.17 10.24
CA GLU A 62 8.42 0.80 11.32
C GLU A 62 8.89 2.18 10.82
N ASP A 63 9.61 2.24 9.70
CA ASP A 63 10.20 3.45 9.10
C ASP A 63 10.47 3.27 7.58
N LEU A 64 10.71 4.35 6.82
CA LEU A 64 11.00 4.35 5.37
C LEU A 64 12.42 4.84 5.00
#